data_AF-A0A1H3HUH9-F1
#
_entry.id   AF-A0A1H3HUH9-F1
#
_cell.length_a   1.000
_cell.length_b   1.000
_cell.length_c   1.000
_cell.angle_alpha   90.00
_cell.angle_beta   90.00
_cell.angle_gamma   90.00
#
_symmetry.space_group_name_H-M   'P 1'
#
loop_
_entity.id
_entity.type
_entity.pdbx_description
1 polymer ?
#
loop_
_entity_poly.entity_id
_entity_poly.type
_entity_poly.pdbx_seq_one_letter_code
_entity_poly.pdbx_strand_id
1 'polypeptide(L)'
;MYELLERVSAAAGDSPDRGDPGISLDRTRLTLRWYGELPADVRSVVEAATGFDVAVEQTEFRPGDLRAEADRLAREHAPTVTSATARPEGDGIDVLVAPAAAGAVGGPDDALAAAGVTSPFPLVPEVGEVPPA
;
A
#
# COMPACT_ATOMS: atom_id res chain seq x y z
N MET A 1 20.99 -4.60 3.90
CA MET A 1 19.57 -4.36 3.52
C MET A 1 19.10 -2.96 3.91
N TYR A 2 19.08 -2.58 5.20
CA TYR A 2 18.61 -1.25 5.61
C TYR A 2 19.39 -0.08 4.97
N GLU A 3 20.73 -0.18 4.91
CA GLU A 3 21.55 0.82 4.21
C GLU A 3 21.17 0.94 2.72
N LEU A 4 20.84 -0.18 2.05
CA LEU A 4 20.38 -0.15 0.67
C LEU A 4 19.02 0.55 0.57
N LEU A 5 18.10 0.27 1.50
CA LEU A 5 16.80 0.95 1.55
C LEU A 5 16.93 2.46 1.75
N GLU A 6 17.86 2.90 2.59
CA GLU A 6 18.18 4.32 2.77
C GLU A 6 18.70 4.94 1.48
N ARG A 7 19.64 4.27 0.79
CA ARG A 7 20.18 4.73 -0.50
C ARG A 7 19.14 4.77 -1.61
N VAL A 8 18.29 3.74 -1.71
CA VAL A 8 17.15 3.72 -2.62
C VAL A 8 16.19 4.85 -2.29
N SER A 9 15.95 5.11 -1.00
CA SER A 9 15.10 6.21 -0.57
C SER A 9 15.66 7.57 -0.98
N ALA A 10 16.96 7.79 -0.80
CA ALA A 10 17.61 9.01 -1.21
C ALA A 10 17.56 9.21 -2.74
N ALA A 11 17.75 8.13 -3.52
CA ALA A 11 17.69 8.17 -4.98
C ALA A 11 16.26 8.35 -5.52
N ALA A 12 15.27 7.77 -4.84
CA ALA A 12 13.86 7.87 -5.21
C ALA A 12 13.24 9.22 -4.84
N GLY A 13 13.76 9.89 -3.80
CA GLY A 13 13.15 11.10 -3.25
C GLY A 13 11.68 10.88 -2.88
N ASP A 14 10.86 11.90 -3.16
CA ASP A 14 9.39 11.87 -2.95
C ASP A 14 8.64 11.25 -4.13
N SER A 15 9.27 10.34 -4.89
CA SER A 15 8.62 9.73 -6.06
C SER A 15 7.32 9.03 -5.65
N PRO A 16 6.17 9.43 -6.23
CA PRO A 16 4.89 8.76 -6.00
C PRO A 16 4.83 7.36 -6.65
N ASP A 17 5.80 7.03 -7.50
CA ASP A 17 5.88 5.72 -8.16
C ASP A 17 6.47 4.64 -7.24
N ARG A 18 7.03 5.05 -6.10
CA ARG A 18 7.66 4.13 -5.15
C ARG A 18 6.65 3.47 -4.22
N GLY A 19 6.63 2.13 -4.25
CA GLY A 19 5.88 1.29 -3.33
C GLY A 19 6.66 0.94 -2.06
N ASP A 20 5.97 0.29 -1.13
CA ASP A 20 6.58 -0.14 0.12
C ASP A 20 7.48 -1.38 -0.11
N PRO A 21 8.69 -1.41 0.45
CA PRO A 21 9.62 -2.52 0.24
C PRO A 21 9.14 -3.79 0.95
N GLY A 22 9.38 -4.93 0.32
CA GLY A 22 9.21 -6.25 0.92
C GLY A 22 10.56 -6.83 1.37
N ILE A 23 10.62 -7.42 2.56
CA ILE A 23 11.78 -8.16 3.04
C ILE A 23 11.36 -9.61 3.27
N SER A 24 12.05 -10.56 2.67
CA SER A 24 11.78 -11.98 2.91
C SER A 24 12.06 -12.36 4.38
N LEU A 25 11.35 -13.35 4.90
CA LEU A 25 11.48 -13.76 6.32
C LEU A 25 12.90 -14.22 6.70
N ASP A 26 13.58 -14.88 5.77
CA ASP A 26 14.97 -15.31 5.91
C ASP A 26 16.00 -14.19 5.69
N ARG A 27 15.53 -12.98 5.33
CA ARG A 27 16.33 -11.78 5.05
C ARG A 27 17.36 -11.97 3.94
N THR A 28 17.08 -12.84 2.97
CA THR A 28 17.95 -13.08 1.81
C THR A 28 17.49 -12.33 0.57
N ARG A 29 16.27 -11.78 0.56
CA ARG A 29 15.70 -11.02 -0.56
C ARG A 29 15.09 -9.70 -0.10
N LEU A 30 15.40 -8.65 -0.85
CA LEU A 30 14.70 -7.37 -0.84
C LEU A 30 13.85 -7.25 -2.10
N THR A 31 12.57 -6.98 -1.95
CA THR A 31 11.68 -6.61 -3.05
C THR A 31 11.44 -5.10 -3.03
N LEU A 32 11.79 -4.42 -4.11
CA LEU A 32 11.46 -3.02 -4.36
C LEU A 32 10.25 -2.97 -5.29
N ARG A 33 9.20 -2.29 -4.87
CA ARG A 33 7.97 -2.16 -5.66
C ARG A 33 7.92 -0.80 -6.33
N TRP A 34 7.63 -0.79 -7.63
CA TRP A 34 7.70 0.43 -8.43
C TRP A 34 6.62 0.45 -9.51
N TYR A 35 6.02 1.62 -9.72
CA TYR A 35 5.10 1.86 -10.82
C TYR A 35 5.83 2.42 -12.03
N GLY A 36 5.71 1.75 -13.18
CA GLY A 36 6.33 2.21 -14.41
C GLY A 36 7.85 2.07 -14.42
N GLU A 37 8.52 2.91 -15.22
CA GLU A 37 9.96 2.79 -15.43
C GLU A 37 10.75 3.16 -14.16
N LEU A 38 11.69 2.28 -13.79
CA LEU A 38 12.61 2.52 -12.69
C LEU A 38 13.63 3.62 -13.07
N PRO A 39 13.72 4.72 -12.29
CA PRO A 39 14.67 5.80 -12.55
C PRO A 39 16.12 5.30 -12.58
N ALA A 40 16.95 5.91 -13.43
CA ALA A 40 18.34 5.50 -13.62
C ALA A 40 19.18 5.53 -12.33
N ASP A 41 18.94 6.51 -11.46
CA ASP A 41 19.65 6.63 -10.18
C ASP A 41 19.26 5.50 -9.22
N VAL A 42 17.97 5.15 -9.16
CA VAL A 42 17.48 4.02 -8.36
C VAL A 42 18.01 2.70 -8.92
N ARG A 43 17.97 2.53 -10.26
CA ARG A 43 18.52 1.37 -10.96
C ARG A 43 20.01 1.17 -10.63
N SER A 44 20.79 2.25 -10.67
CA SER A 44 22.23 2.22 -10.34
C SER A 44 22.48 1.77 -8.90
N VAL A 45 21.65 2.20 -7.95
CA VAL A 45 21.74 1.76 -6.55
C VAL A 45 21.43 0.26 -6.41
N VAL A 46 20.42 -0.23 -7.12
CA VAL A 46 20.02 -1.65 -7.11
C VAL A 46 21.08 -2.54 -7.74
N GLU A 47 21.61 -2.16 -8.91
CA GLU A 47 22.62 -2.95 -9.62
C GLU A 47 23.95 -3.03 -8.85
N ALA A 48 24.26 -2.04 -8.02
CA ALA A 48 25.43 -2.05 -7.15
C ALA A 48 25.24 -2.87 -5.86
N ALA A 49 24.04 -3.37 -5.58
CA ALA A 49 23.76 -4.13 -4.36
C ALA A 49 24.48 -5.50 -4.37
N THR A 50 25.03 -5.88 -3.23
CA THR A 50 25.67 -7.19 -3.04
C THR A 50 25.30 -7.78 -1.68
N GLY A 51 25.40 -9.12 -1.55
CA GLY A 51 25.19 -9.84 -0.30
C GLY A 51 23.75 -10.33 -0.03
N PHE A 52 22.80 -10.00 -0.89
CA PHE A 52 21.42 -10.51 -0.88
C PHE A 52 20.79 -10.28 -2.26
N ASP A 53 19.66 -10.94 -2.54
CA ASP A 53 18.90 -10.79 -3.78
C ASP A 53 18.06 -9.51 -3.75
N VAL A 54 18.03 -8.78 -4.86
CA VAL A 54 17.20 -7.57 -5.02
C VAL A 54 16.30 -7.75 -6.23
N ALA A 55 15.01 -7.90 -5.96
CA ALA A 55 13.98 -7.96 -6.99
C ALA A 55 13.30 -6.60 -7.12
N VAL A 56 13.04 -6.18 -8.36
CA VAL A 56 12.17 -5.04 -8.64
C VAL A 56 10.87 -5.59 -9.20
N GLU A 57 9.78 -5.37 -8.47
CA GLU A 57 8.43 -5.79 -8.85
C GLU A 57 7.62 -4.59 -9.32
N GLN A 58 6.92 -4.75 -10.44
CA GLN A 58 6.04 -3.73 -10.98
C GLN A 58 4.71 -3.76 -10.25
N THR A 59 4.20 -2.60 -9.86
CA THR A 59 2.85 -2.47 -9.31
C THR A 59 1.83 -2.20 -10.40
N GLU A 60 0.61 -2.69 -10.22
CA GLU A 60 -0.49 -2.44 -11.16
C GLU A 60 -0.95 -0.98 -11.11
N PHE A 61 -1.09 -0.44 -9.89
CA PHE A 61 -1.46 0.95 -9.66
C PHE A 61 -0.28 1.75 -9.10
N ARG A 62 -0.33 3.07 -9.28
CA ARG A 62 0.67 3.98 -8.76
C ARG A 62 0.57 4.06 -7.22
N PRO A 63 1.62 3.75 -6.45
CA PRO A 63 1.57 3.74 -4.99
C PRO A 63 1.13 5.08 -4.37
N GLY A 64 1.56 6.21 -4.93
CA GLY A 64 1.12 7.53 -4.49
C GLY A 64 -0.39 7.74 -4.64
N ASP A 65 -0.99 7.24 -5.72
CA ASP A 65 -2.42 7.38 -5.96
C ASP A 65 -3.24 6.46 -5.04
N LEU A 66 -2.74 5.24 -4.77
CA LEU A 66 -3.33 4.33 -3.79
C LEU A 66 -3.32 4.94 -2.38
N ARG A 67 -2.21 5.56 -1.96
CA ARG A 67 -2.11 6.23 -0.65
C ARG A 67 -3.06 7.43 -0.56
N ALA A 68 -3.10 8.27 -1.60
CA ALA A 68 -3.99 9.42 -1.65
C ALA A 68 -5.47 9.01 -1.58
N GLU A 69 -5.84 7.93 -2.26
CA GLU A 69 -7.20 7.40 -2.21
C GLU A 69 -7.52 6.75 -0.86
N ALA A 70 -6.59 6.00 -0.27
CA ALA A 70 -6.77 5.45 1.08
C ALA A 70 -7.03 6.57 2.11
N ASP A 71 -6.24 7.65 2.07
CA ASP A 71 -6.45 8.82 2.92
C ASP A 71 -7.81 9.50 2.67
N ARG A 72 -8.26 9.53 1.41
CA ARG A 72 -9.60 10.03 1.07
C ARG A 72 -10.70 9.17 1.68
N LEU A 73 -10.60 7.85 1.52
CA LEU A 73 -11.59 6.90 2.01
C LEU A 73 -11.75 6.99 3.54
N ALA A 74 -10.63 7.01 4.27
CA ALA A 74 -10.64 7.14 5.73
C ALA A 74 -11.26 8.47 6.20
N ARG A 75 -11.00 9.57 5.49
CA ARG A 75 -11.49 10.91 5.85
C ARG A 75 -12.96 11.13 5.52
N GLU A 76 -13.44 10.60 4.40
CA GLU A 76 -14.77 10.93 3.86
C GLU A 76 -15.86 9.95 4.30
N HIS A 77 -15.48 8.72 4.68
CA HIS A 77 -16.44 7.65 4.99
C HIS A 77 -16.42 7.20 6.45
N ALA A 78 -15.86 8.01 7.36
CA ALA A 78 -16.06 7.83 8.78
C ALA A 78 -17.57 7.99 9.15
N PRO A 79 -18.12 7.17 10.07
CA PRO A 79 -17.44 6.15 10.87
C PRO A 79 -17.45 4.74 10.23
N THR A 80 -17.99 4.57 9.03
CA THR A 80 -18.08 3.26 8.37
C THR A 80 -16.70 2.69 8.05
N VAL A 81 -15.82 3.51 7.47
CA VAL A 81 -14.40 3.19 7.27
C VAL A 81 -13.62 3.69 8.48
N THR A 82 -13.00 2.79 9.23
CA THR A 82 -12.18 3.10 10.40
C THR A 82 -10.71 3.30 10.06
N SER A 83 -10.25 2.65 8.98
CA SER A 83 -8.92 2.80 8.41
C SER A 83 -8.94 2.40 6.94
N ALA A 84 -8.02 2.95 6.14
CA ALA A 84 -7.74 2.49 4.80
C ALA A 84 -6.24 2.60 4.55
N THR A 85 -5.65 1.59 3.90
CA THR A 85 -4.21 1.53 3.63
C THR A 85 -3.96 1.01 2.22
N ALA A 86 -3.04 1.64 1.48
CA ALA A 86 -2.58 1.10 0.21
C ALA A 86 -1.93 -0.28 0.43
N ARG A 87 -2.32 -1.29 -0.38
CA ARG A 87 -1.71 -2.61 -0.27
C ARG A 87 -0.25 -2.55 -0.72
N PRO A 88 0.70 -3.19 0.01
CA PRO A 88 2.10 -3.18 -0.36
C PRO A 88 2.34 -3.68 -1.79
N GLU A 89 1.57 -4.68 -2.23
CA GLU A 89 1.66 -5.25 -3.59
C GLU A 89 1.27 -4.25 -4.70
N GLY A 90 0.62 -3.13 -4.35
CA GLY A 90 0.20 -2.11 -5.29
C GLY A 90 -0.96 -2.53 -6.19
N ASP A 91 -1.79 -3.45 -5.72
CA ASP A 91 -2.95 -4.04 -6.42
C ASP A 91 -4.30 -3.57 -5.85
N GLY A 92 -4.30 -2.69 -4.85
CA GLY A 92 -5.54 -2.15 -4.27
C GLY A 92 -5.35 -1.49 -2.91
N ILE A 93 -6.46 -1.36 -2.18
CA ILE A 93 -6.53 -0.71 -0.87
C ILE A 93 -7.21 -1.67 0.12
N ASP A 94 -6.55 -1.93 1.24
CA ASP A 94 -7.16 -2.60 2.39
C ASP A 94 -8.04 -1.58 3.13
N VAL A 95 -9.30 -1.94 3.36
CA VAL A 95 -10.27 -1.06 4.01
C VAL A 95 -10.79 -1.73 5.28
N LEU A 96 -10.55 -1.11 6.42
CA LEU A 96 -11.09 -1.57 7.68
C LEU A 96 -12.47 -0.97 7.90
N VAL A 97 -13.48 -1.84 7.97
CA VAL A 97 -14.89 -1.49 8.14
C VAL A 97 -15.30 -1.69 9.59
N ALA A 98 -15.98 -0.69 10.16
CA ALA A 98 -16.46 -0.75 11.54
C ALA A 98 -17.39 -1.98 11.75
N PRO A 99 -17.21 -2.77 12.82
CA PRO A 99 -18.05 -3.93 13.10
C PRO A 99 -19.54 -3.59 13.18
N ALA A 100 -19.88 -2.43 13.73
CA ALA A 100 -21.26 -1.96 13.81
C ALA A 100 -21.87 -1.71 12.42
N ALA A 101 -21.10 -1.15 11.49
CA ALA A 101 -21.57 -0.91 10.12
C ALA A 101 -21.73 -2.23 9.36
N ALA A 102 -20.73 -3.11 9.41
CA ALA A 102 -20.79 -4.43 8.79
C ALA A 102 -21.95 -5.28 9.35
N GLY A 103 -22.14 -5.29 10.67
CA GLY A 103 -23.20 -6.05 11.32
C GLY A 103 -24.61 -5.56 11.01
N ALA A 104 -24.79 -4.29 10.65
CA ALA A 104 -26.09 -3.73 10.31
C ALA A 104 -26.63 -4.22 8.96
N VAL A 105 -25.74 -4.60 8.03
CA VAL A 105 -26.11 -4.96 6.65
C VAL A 105 -25.61 -6.34 6.21
N GLY A 106 -24.87 -7.07 7.05
CA GLY A 106 -24.53 -8.47 6.83
C GLY A 106 -23.11 -8.74 6.34
N GLY A 107 -22.29 -7.71 6.15
CA GLY A 107 -20.89 -7.85 5.73
C GLY A 107 -20.19 -6.53 5.47
N PRO A 108 -18.85 -6.53 5.33
CA PRO A 108 -18.07 -5.32 5.10
C PRO A 108 -18.26 -4.76 3.68
N ASP A 109 -18.38 -5.61 2.65
CA ASP A 109 -18.72 -5.18 1.28
C ASP A 109 -20.07 -4.46 1.21
N ASP A 110 -21.10 -5.04 1.83
CA ASP A 110 -22.45 -4.46 1.88
C ASP A 110 -22.46 -3.14 2.66
N ALA A 111 -21.62 -3.00 3.70
CA ALA A 111 -21.49 -1.76 4.45
C ALA A 111 -20.85 -0.64 3.63
N LEU A 112 -19.82 -0.95 2.83
CA LEU A 112 -19.24 0.01 1.89
C LEU A 112 -20.27 0.44 0.83
N ALA A 113 -21.01 -0.51 0.26
CA ALA A 113 -22.05 -0.21 -0.72
C ALA A 113 -23.18 0.65 -0.12
N ALA A 114 -23.66 0.32 1.07
CA ALA A 114 -24.71 1.08 1.77
C ALA A 114 -24.25 2.51 2.14
N ALA A 115 -22.96 2.69 2.43
CA ALA A 115 -22.36 3.99 2.70
C ALA A 115 -21.98 4.78 1.42
N GLY A 116 -22.24 4.23 0.23
CA GLY A 116 -21.93 4.89 -1.04
C GLY A 116 -20.43 5.04 -1.29
N VAL A 117 -19.60 4.17 -0.70
CA VAL A 117 -18.15 4.19 -0.88
C VAL A 117 -17.83 3.76 -2.31
N THR A 118 -17.09 4.60 -3.02
CA THR A 118 -16.60 4.32 -4.38
C THR A 118 -15.12 4.62 -4.43
N SER A 119 -14.38 3.87 -5.25
CA SER A 119 -12.94 4.01 -5.46
C SER A 119 -12.60 3.64 -6.91
N PRO A 120 -11.63 4.33 -7.53
CA PRO A 120 -11.08 3.91 -8.82
C PRO A 120 -10.18 2.67 -8.71
N PHE A 121 -9.83 2.24 -7.49
CA PHE A 121 -8.97 1.09 -7.20
C PHE A 121 -9.74 -0.05 -6.52
N PRO A 122 -9.32 -1.31 -6.69
CA PRO A 122 -9.88 -2.44 -5.95
C PRO A 122 -9.84 -2.20 -4.44
N LEU A 123 -10.98 -2.45 -3.77
CA LEU A 123 -11.08 -2.42 -2.32
C LEU A 123 -11.08 -3.85 -1.78
N VAL A 124 -10.31 -4.08 -0.72
CA VAL A 124 -10.28 -5.34 0.02
C VAL A 124 -10.79 -5.06 1.42
N PRO A 125 -12.10 -5.26 1.67
CA PRO A 125 -12.69 -4.84 2.93
C PRO A 125 -12.56 -5.93 4.00
N GLU A 126 -12.15 -5.54 5.20
CA GLU A 126 -12.07 -6.38 6.38
C GLU A 126 -12.83 -5.74 7.54
N VAL A 127 -13.49 -6.55 8.37
CA VAL A 127 -14.15 -6.03 9.58
C VAL A 127 -13.13 -5.87 10.69
N GLY A 128 -13.05 -4.67 11.27
CA GLY A 128 -12.23 -4.45 12.45
C GLY A 128 -12.22 -3.01 12.95
N GLU A 129 -11.46 -2.80 14.01
CA GLU A 129 -11.32 -1.50 14.67
C GLU A 129 -9.85 -1.15 14.81
N VAL A 130 -9.53 0.14 14.67
CA VAL A 130 -8.22 0.64 15.06
C VAL A 130 -8.20 0.76 16.58
N PRO A 131 -7.23 0.13 17.29
CA PRO A 131 -7.12 0.28 18.73
C PRO A 131 -7.00 1.75 19.15
N PRO A 132 -7.57 2.17 20.29
CA PRO A 132 -7.38 3.53 20.79
C PRO A 132 -5.90 3.79 21.08
N ALA A 133 -5.44 5.00 20.74
CA ALA A 133 -4.07 5.48 20.92
C ALA A 133 -3.68 5.68 22.39
#